data_AF-A0AB38D7Q0-F1
#
_entry.id   AF-A0AB38D7Q0-F1
#
_cell.length_a   1.000
_cell.length_b   1.000
_cell.length_c   1.000
_cell.angle_alpha   90.00
_cell.angle_beta   90.00
_cell.angle_gamma   90.00
#
_symmetry.space_group_name_H-M   'P 1'
#
loop_
_entity.id
_entity.type
_entity.pdbx_description
1 polymer ?
#
loop_
_entity_poly.entity_id
_entity_poly.type
_entity_poly.pdbx_seq_one_letter_code
_entity_poly.pdbx_strand_id
1 'polypeptide(L)' 'MDELAAQINARLYPLEEVMDRLLVGRTKLYELIASGQLRSFKVGKRRVVSDAALREFIAALDTAA' A
#
# COMPACT_ATOMS: atom_id res chain seq x y z
N MET A 1 -5.55 19.76 11.95
CA MET A 1 -6.88 19.38 11.41
C MET A 1 -6.77 18.18 10.49
N ASP A 2 -5.75 18.11 9.62
CA ASP A 2 -5.49 16.94 8.73
C ASP A 2 -5.24 15.62 9.45
N GLU A 3 -4.56 15.63 10.59
CA GLU A 3 -4.18 14.41 11.31
C GLU A 3 -5.38 13.66 11.92
N LEU A 4 -6.41 14.40 12.34
CA LEU A 4 -7.66 13.83 12.87
C LEU A 4 -8.49 13.20 11.73
N ALA A 5 -8.48 13.81 10.54
CA ALA A 5 -9.13 13.25 9.35
C ALA A 5 -8.41 12.00 8.82
N ALA A 6 -7.08 11.95 8.92
CA ALA A 6 -6.29 10.78 8.56
C ALA A 6 -6.57 9.58 9.50
N GLN A 7 -6.76 9.82 10.80
CA GLN A 7 -7.13 8.78 11.77
C GLN A 7 -8.52 8.20 11.53
N ILE A 8 -9.51 9.04 11.20
CA ILE A 8 -10.89 8.59 10.95
C ILE A 8 -11.01 7.74 9.67
N ASN A 9 -10.09 7.92 8.72
CA ASN A 9 -10.11 7.23 7.43
C ASN A 9 -9.05 6.13 7.28
N ALA A 10 -8.47 5.66 8.39
CA ALA A 10 -7.50 4.57 8.37
C ALA A 10 -8.11 3.30 7.76
N ARG A 11 -7.69 2.96 6.54
CA ARG A 11 -8.25 1.86 5.75
C ARG A 11 -7.19 0.85 5.35
N LEU A 12 -7.62 -0.41 5.28
CA LEU A 12 -6.84 -1.52 4.72
C LEU A 12 -7.41 -1.87 3.36
N TYR A 13 -6.50 -2.13 2.42
CA TYR A 13 -6.81 -2.48 1.06
C TYR A 13 -6.37 -3.93 0.78
N PRO A 14 -7.24 -4.76 0.17
CA PRO A 14 -6.83 -6.06 -0.34
C PRO A 14 -5.86 -5.86 -1.50
N LEU A 15 -5.03 -6.87 -1.77
CA LEU A 15 -4.01 -6.80 -2.82
C LEU A 15 -4.59 -6.48 -4.21
N GLU A 16 -5.80 -6.93 -4.50
CA GLU A 16 -6.51 -6.61 -5.75
C GLU A 16 -6.76 -5.11 -5.93
N GLU A 17 -7.29 -4.43 -4.91
CA GLU A 17 -7.48 -2.98 -4.98
C GLU A 17 -6.15 -2.22 -5.04
N VAL A 18 -5.10 -2.75 -4.40
CA VAL A 18 -3.76 -2.14 -4.47
C VAL A 18 -3.17 -2.25 -5.87
N MET A 19 -3.36 -3.38 -6.56
CA MET A 19 -2.94 -3.55 -7.96
C MET A 19 -3.60 -2.52 -8.87
N ASP A 20 -4.91 -2.33 -8.72
CA ASP A 20 -5.67 -1.36 -9.51
C ASP A 20 -5.21 0.06 -9.25
N ARG A 21 -4.94 0.42 -7.99
CA ARG A 21 -4.46 1.76 -7.61
C ARG A 21 -3.05 2.07 -8.11
N LEU A 22 -2.16 1.08 -8.07
CA LEU A 22 -0.77 1.23 -8.49
C LEU A 22 -0.57 0.96 -9.98
N LEU A 23 -1.59 0.53 -10.70
CA LEU A 23 -1.54 0.13 -12.11
C LEU A 23 -0.48 -0.95 -12.38
N VAL A 24 -0.35 -1.93 -11.47
CA VAL A 24 0.62 -3.03 -11.56
C VAL A 24 -0.06 -4.39 -11.53
N GLY A 25 0.52 -5.34 -12.28
CA GLY A 25 0.09 -6.73 -12.22
C GLY A 25 0.52 -7.46 -10.94
N ARG A 26 -0.06 -8.63 -10.72
CA ARG A 26 0.20 -9.49 -9.55
C ARG A 26 1.68 -9.75 -9.31
N THR A 27 2.43 -10.14 -10.34
CA THR A 27 3.86 -10.43 -10.23
C THR A 27 4.62 -9.24 -9.67
N LYS A 28 4.40 -8.05 -10.25
CA LYS A 28 5.07 -6.83 -9.81
C LYS A 28 4.70 -6.44 -8.39
N LEU A 29 3.43 -6.58 -8.01
CA LEU A 29 3.00 -6.30 -6.64
C LEU A 29 3.74 -7.20 -5.63
N TYR A 30 3.85 -8.50 -5.91
CA TYR A 30 4.57 -9.42 -5.02
C TYR A 30 6.08 -9.16 -5.01
N GLU A 31 6.69 -8.73 -6.12
CA GLU A 31 8.09 -8.26 -6.13
C GLU A 31 8.30 -7.05 -5.22
N LEU A 32 7.41 -6.06 -5.27
CA LEU A 32 7.47 -4.87 -4.41
C LEU A 32 7.32 -5.23 -2.93
N ILE A 33 6.47 -6.21 -2.63
CA ILE A 33 6.30 -6.72 -1.26
C ILE A 33 7.53 -7.51 -0.82
N ALA A 34 8.07 -8.39 -1.68
CA ALA A 34 9.22 -9.23 -1.36
C ALA A 34 10.51 -8.43 -1.20
N SER A 35 10.69 -7.37 -1.99
CA SER A 35 11.81 -6.42 -1.86
C SER A 35 11.69 -5.49 -0.66
N GLY A 36 10.53 -5.45 0.01
CA GLY A 36 10.25 -4.56 1.13
C GLY A 36 9.94 -3.11 0.73
N GLN A 37 9.89 -2.80 -0.58
CA GLN A 37 9.52 -1.48 -1.07
C GLN A 37 8.07 -1.13 -0.76
N LEU A 38 7.17 -2.12 -0.77
CA LEU A 38 5.76 -1.96 -0.39
C LEU A 38 5.46 -2.71 0.90
N ARG A 39 5.17 -1.96 1.98
CA ARG A 39 4.79 -2.54 3.26
C ARG A 39 3.43 -3.22 3.15
N SER A 40 3.33 -4.43 3.68
CA SER A 40 2.09 -5.20 3.74
C SER A 40 2.07 -6.11 4.96
N PHE A 41 0.89 -6.47 5.43
CA PHE A 41 0.74 -7.36 6.58
C PHE A 41 -0.39 -8.36 6.39
N LYS A 42 -0.36 -9.40 7.21
CA LYS A 42 -1.29 -10.52 7.14
C LYS A 42 -2.41 -10.32 8.17
N VAL A 43 -3.66 -10.37 7.70
CA VAL A 43 -4.87 -10.36 8.54
C VAL A 43 -5.61 -11.68 8.26
N GLY A 44 -5.50 -12.62 9.20
CA GLY A 44 -5.99 -13.98 9.01
C GLY A 44 -5.31 -14.67 7.82
N LYS A 45 -6.09 -15.05 6.80
CA LYS A 45 -5.57 -15.70 5.59
C LYS A 45 -5.18 -14.71 4.48
N ARG A 46 -5.61 -13.44 4.57
CA ARG A 46 -5.42 -12.43 3.53
C ARG A 46 -4.22 -11.54 3.84
N ARG A 47 -3.57 -11.05 2.79
CA ARG A 47 -2.58 -9.98 2.88
C ARG A 47 -3.26 -8.68 2.48
N VAL A 48 -2.95 -7.61 3.21
CA VAL A 48 -3.50 -6.28 3.02
C VAL A 48 -2.40 -5.23 3.10
N VAL A 49 -2.68 -4.07 2.54
CA VAL A 49 -1.82 -2.88 2.59
C VAL A 49 -2.61 -1.76 3.28
N SER A 50 -1.98 -1.05 4.21
CA SER A 50 -2.61 0.11 4.83
C SER A 50 -2.54 1.33 3.93
N ASP A 51 -3.48 2.26 4.09
CA ASP A 51 -3.46 3.55 3.40
C ASP A 51 -2.12 4.29 3.61
N ALA A 52 -1.58 4.27 4.83
CA ALA A 52 -0.27 4.85 5.13
C ALA A 52 0.88 4.22 4.34
N ALA A 53 0.91 2.88 4.23
CA ALA A 53 1.93 2.18 3.45
C ALA A 53 1.84 2.52 1.96
N LEU A 54 0.62 2.66 1.44
CA LEU A 54 0.41 3.04 0.04
C LEU A 54 0.88 4.48 -0.23
N ARG A 55 0.54 5.43 0.65
CA ARG A 55 0.97 6.83 0.54
C ARG A 55 2.48 6.98 0.61
N GLU A 56 3.12 6.32 1.57
CA GLU A 56 4.58 6.34 1.69
C GLU A 56 5.27 5.76 0.45
N PHE A 57 4.71 4.68 -0.12
CA PHE A 57 5.24 4.11 -1.35
C PHE A 57 5.17 5.09 -2.52
N ILE A 58 4.02 5.75 -2.72
CA ILE A 58 3.85 6.75 -3.79
C ILE A 58 4.81 7.93 -3.59
N ALA A 59 4.89 8.46 -2.36
CA ALA A 59 5.81 9.56 -2.05
C ALA A 59 7.29 9.19 -2.28
N ALA A 60 7.66 7.93 -2.00
CA ALA A 60 9.00 7.43 -2.27
C ALA A 60 9.30 7.34 -3.79
N LEU A 61 8.31 7.00 -4.61
CA LEU A 61 8.44 7.04 -6.07
C LEU A 61 8.63 8.47 -6.59
N ASP A 62 7.85 9.42 -6.08
CA ASP A 62 7.95 10.83 -6.47
C ASP A 62 9.30 11.46 -6.10
N THR A 63 9.90 11.03 -4.98
CA THR A 63 11.20 11.55 -4.51
C THR A 63 12.39 10.90 -5.22
N ALA A 64 12.22 9.67 -5.73
CA ALA A 64 13.27 8.93 -6.44
C ALA A 64 13.39 9.31 -7.93
N ALA A 65 12.42 10.06 -8.46
CA ALA A 65 12.41 10.60 -9.82
C ALA A 65 13.13 11.95 -9.90
#